data_AF-A0A1G8HTK3-F1
#
_entry.id   AF-A0A1G8HTK3-F1
#
_cell.length_a   1.000
_cell.length_b   1.000
_cell.length_c   1.000
_cell.angle_alpha   90.00
_cell.angle_beta   90.00
_cell.angle_gamma   90.00
#
_symmetry.space_group_name_H-M   'P 1'
#
loop_
_entity.id
_entity.type
_entity.pdbx_description
1 polymer ?
#
loop_
_entity_poly.entity_id
_entity_poly.type
_entity_poly.pdbx_seq_one_letter_code
_entity_poly.pdbx_strand_id
1 'polypeptide(L)'
;MPVLARKPGALRNGAPFKDWVLPAGIDKIRRRLAALDDGNRQMVSILTAVLQDGLQAVEAACAEALREGVCSADVILNILARQREPTAPVTIMTTPQALRLRSEPVADCARYDSLRRAI
;
A
#
# COMPACT_ATOMS: atom_id res chain seq x y z
N MET A 1 1.01 -15.30 15.96
CA MET A 1 0.96 -14.45 17.16
C MET A 1 -0.51 -14.12 17.48
N PRO A 2 -1.16 -14.81 18.43
CA PRO A 2 -2.60 -14.67 18.67
C PRO A 2 -2.88 -13.73 19.85
N VAL A 3 -2.94 -12.43 19.58
CA VAL A 3 -3.52 -11.43 20.51
C VAL A 3 -4.85 -10.87 19.99
N LEU A 4 -5.17 -11.12 18.71
CA LEU A 4 -6.43 -10.75 18.06
C LEU A 4 -7.61 -11.68 18.42
N ALA A 5 -7.35 -12.80 19.09
CA ALA A 5 -8.33 -13.87 19.31
C ALA A 5 -9.04 -13.85 20.68
N ARG A 6 -8.73 -12.89 21.56
CA ARG A 6 -9.40 -12.80 22.87
C ARG A 6 -10.15 -11.48 23.01
N LYS A 7 -11.46 -11.59 23.22
CA LYS A 7 -12.33 -10.52 23.69
C LYS A 7 -12.70 -10.77 25.16
N PRO A 8 -11.84 -10.45 26.16
CA PRO A 8 -12.29 -10.27 27.53
C PRO A 8 -12.80 -8.83 27.65
N GLY A 9 -14.04 -8.67 28.13
CA GLY A 9 -14.74 -7.39 28.18
C GLY A 9 -13.91 -6.28 28.85
N ALA A 10 -13.38 -5.36 28.05
CA ALA A 10 -12.93 -4.03 28.47
C ALA A 10 -12.67 -3.11 27.25
N LEU A 11 -13.50 -3.18 26.19
CA LEU A 11 -13.49 -2.18 25.10
C LEU A 11 -14.17 -0.88 25.54
N ARG A 12 -13.77 -0.35 26.70
CA ARG A 12 -14.21 0.98 27.14
C ARG A 12 -13.08 1.97 27.29
N ASN A 13 -11.84 1.51 27.41
CA ASN A 13 -10.66 2.36 27.34
C ASN A 13 -9.58 1.56 26.64
N GLY A 14 -8.89 2.10 25.64
CA GLY A 14 -7.82 1.44 24.88
C GLY A 14 -6.57 1.04 25.67
N ALA A 15 -6.70 0.61 26.93
CA ALA A 15 -5.65 0.18 27.84
C ALA A 15 -4.71 -0.90 27.22
N PRO A 16 -5.18 -1.90 26.45
CA PRO A 16 -4.28 -2.85 25.79
C PRO A 16 -3.40 -2.22 24.70
N PHE A 17 -3.82 -1.07 24.14
CA PHE A 17 -3.09 -0.35 23.09
C PHE A 17 -2.25 0.81 23.65
N LYS A 18 -2.41 1.14 24.93
CA LYS A 18 -1.73 2.28 25.56
C LYS A 18 -0.22 2.03 25.70
N ASP A 19 0.15 0.80 26.02
CA ASP A 19 1.55 0.35 26.16
C ASP A 19 2.02 -0.45 24.95
N TRP A 20 1.23 -0.47 23.86
CA TRP A 20 1.63 -1.18 22.66
C TRP A 20 2.71 -0.37 21.94
N VAL A 21 3.94 -0.89 21.99
CA VAL A 21 5.03 -0.39 21.18
C VAL A 21 4.72 -0.70 19.72
N LEU A 22 4.18 0.30 19.01
CA LEU A 22 3.96 0.20 17.57
C LEU A 22 5.33 0.03 16.87
N PRO A 23 5.42 -0.86 15.87
CA PRO A 23 6.55 -0.89 14.97
C PRO A 23 6.84 0.50 14.36
N ALA A 24 8.12 0.78 14.12
CA ALA A 24 8.61 2.14 13.88
C ALA A 24 8.03 2.79 12.62
N GLY A 25 7.77 2.01 11.56
CA GLY A 25 7.15 2.45 10.32
C GLY A 25 5.71 2.87 10.54
N ILE A 26 4.90 2.02 11.16
CA ILE A 26 3.51 2.31 11.51
C ILE A 26 3.41 3.53 12.43
N ASP A 27 4.29 3.66 13.44
CA ASP A 27 4.26 4.84 14.33
C ASP A 27 4.60 6.15 13.60
N LYS A 28 5.58 6.11 12.67
CA LYS A 28 5.91 7.27 11.84
C LYS A 28 4.76 7.67 10.92
N ILE A 29 4.09 6.70 10.29
CA ILE A 29 2.89 6.95 9.48
C ILE A 29 1.78 7.57 10.34
N ARG A 30 1.50 7.01 11.52
CA ARG A 30 0.53 7.54 12.47
C ARG A 30 0.78 9.01 12.82
N ARG A 31 2.04 9.38 13.11
CA ARG A 31 2.43 10.77 13.39
C ARG A 31 2.21 11.70 12.19
N ARG A 32 2.49 11.24 10.97
CA ARG A 32 2.26 12.03 9.75
C ARG A 32 0.78 12.22 9.46
N LEU A 33 -0.02 11.17 9.63
CA LEU A 33 -1.47 11.22 9.43
C LEU A 33 -2.19 12.03 10.51
N ALA A 34 -1.62 12.18 11.71
CA ALA A 34 -2.24 12.95 12.80
C ALA A 34 -2.51 14.43 12.48
N ALA A 35 -1.82 14.99 11.47
CA ALA A 35 -2.03 16.36 11.01
C ALA A 35 -3.16 16.50 9.96
N LEU A 36 -3.70 15.39 9.46
CA LEU A 36 -4.75 15.36 8.43
C LEU A 36 -6.13 15.18 9.07
N ASP A 37 -7.14 15.86 8.53
CA ASP A 37 -8.53 15.80 9.03
C ASP A 37 -9.10 14.36 8.99
N ASP A 38 -8.72 13.57 7.99
CA ASP A 38 -9.14 12.18 7.82
C ASP A 38 -8.11 11.16 8.31
N GLY A 39 -7.03 11.61 8.98
CA GLY A 39 -5.89 10.78 9.36
C GLY A 39 -6.25 9.59 10.24
N ASN A 40 -7.22 9.75 11.15
CA ASN A 40 -7.73 8.65 11.97
C ASN A 40 -8.39 7.57 11.14
N ARG A 41 -9.18 7.96 10.12
CA ARG A 41 -9.84 7.02 9.21
C ARG A 41 -8.80 6.25 8.39
N GLN A 42 -7.80 6.97 7.86
CA GLN A 42 -6.69 6.35 7.14
C GLN A 42 -5.92 5.37 8.03
N MET A 43 -5.63 5.74 9.28
CA MET A 43 -4.93 4.88 10.23
C MET A 43 -5.75 3.62 10.56
N VAL A 44 -7.07 3.74 10.71
CA VAL A 44 -7.96 2.58 10.89
C VAL A 44 -7.90 1.65 9.68
N SER A 45 -7.93 2.17 8.46
CA SER A 45 -7.78 1.34 7.24
C SER A 45 -6.47 0.56 7.23
N ILE A 46 -5.35 1.21 7.58
CA ILE A 46 -4.03 0.57 7.65
C ILE A 46 -3.99 -0.52 8.74
N LEU A 47 -4.47 -0.22 9.94
CA LEU A 47 -4.49 -1.20 11.03
C LEU A 47 -5.45 -2.36 10.76
N THR A 48 -6.52 -2.16 10.00
CA THR A 48 -7.44 -3.22 9.59
C THR A 48 -6.75 -4.23 8.68
N ALA A 49 -5.83 -3.79 7.82
CA ALA A 49 -5.07 -4.67 6.94
C ALA A 49 -4.18 -5.67 7.70
N VAL A 50 -3.78 -5.36 8.95
CA VAL A 50 -3.02 -6.28 9.82
C VAL A 50 -3.77 -7.60 10.05
N LEU A 51 -5.11 -7.58 10.03
CA LEU A 51 -5.93 -8.79 10.17
C LEU A 51 -5.76 -9.76 8.99
N GLN A 52 -5.48 -9.24 7.80
CA GLN A 52 -5.38 -10.03 6.57
C GLN A 52 -3.91 -10.36 6.24
N ASP A 53 -3.04 -9.36 6.27
CA ASP A 53 -1.65 -9.47 5.80
C ASP A 53 -0.65 -9.72 6.94
N GLY A 54 -1.08 -9.51 8.19
CA GLY A 54 -0.23 -9.61 9.36
C GLY A 54 0.61 -8.35 9.62
N LEU A 55 1.08 -8.22 10.86
CA LEU A 55 1.74 -7.00 11.33
C LEU A 55 3.06 -6.70 10.60
N GLN A 56 3.82 -7.76 10.26
CA GLN A 56 5.12 -7.62 9.62
C GLN A 56 5.01 -7.11 8.18
N ALA A 57 4.03 -7.59 7.41
CA ALA A 57 3.80 -7.12 6.05
C ALA A 57 3.35 -5.64 6.04
N VAL A 58 2.43 -5.28 6.94
CA VAL A 58 1.97 -3.89 7.08
C VAL A 58 3.11 -2.95 7.51
N GLU A 59 3.97 -3.38 8.43
CA GLU A 59 5.15 -2.60 8.81
C GLU A 59 6.14 -2.42 7.65
N ALA A 60 6.40 -3.47 6.88
CA ALA A 60 7.26 -3.39 5.70
C ALA A 60 6.68 -2.44 4.63
N ALA A 61 5.37 -2.50 4.38
CA ALA A 61 4.68 -1.60 3.47
C ALA A 61 4.72 -0.13 3.96
N CYS A 62 4.56 0.10 5.27
CA CYS A 62 4.71 1.43 5.86
C CYS A 62 6.15 1.95 5.70
N ALA A 63 7.16 1.11 5.90
CA ALA A 63 8.56 1.47 5.72
C ALA A 63 8.89 1.79 4.24
N GLU A 64 8.32 1.06 3.29
CA GLU A 64 8.43 1.34 1.85
C GLU A 64 7.79 2.68 1.48
N ALA A 65 6.55 2.92 1.89
CA ALA A 65 5.87 4.20 1.66
C ALA A 65 6.65 5.39 2.24
N LEU A 66 7.22 5.23 3.44
CA LEU A 66 8.07 6.25 4.07
C LEU A 66 9.37 6.52 3.28
N ARG A 67 9.98 5.50 2.67
CA ARG A 67 11.17 5.66 1.80
C ARG A 67 10.82 6.42 0.52
N GLU A 68 9.64 6.19 -0.03
CA GLU A 68 9.13 6.89 -1.21
C GLU A 68 8.60 8.30 -0.90
N GLY A 69 8.53 8.65 0.39
CA GLY A 69 8.08 9.96 0.86
C GLY A 69 6.57 10.16 0.83
N VAL A 70 5.79 9.12 0.53
CA VAL A 70 4.32 9.18 0.41
C VAL A 70 3.66 8.55 1.63
N CYS A 71 2.62 9.19 2.17
CA CYS A 71 1.95 8.73 3.38
C CYS A 71 0.43 8.83 3.24
N SER A 72 -0.18 7.80 2.65
CA SER A 72 -1.64 7.63 2.61
C SER A 72 -2.01 6.16 2.81
N ALA A 73 -3.23 5.92 3.29
CA ALA A 73 -3.76 4.56 3.40
C ALA A 73 -3.77 3.85 2.04
N ASP A 74 -4.17 4.54 0.98
CA ASP A 74 -4.28 3.95 -0.37
C ASP A 74 -2.94 3.42 -0.89
N VAL A 75 -1.85 4.16 -0.64
CA VAL A 75 -0.51 3.73 -1.06
C VAL A 75 -0.06 2.50 -0.29
N ILE A 76 -0.24 2.48 1.03
CA ILE A 76 0.13 1.33 1.87
C ILE A 76 -0.69 0.10 1.49
N LEU A 77 -2.01 0.26 1.30
CA LEU A 77 -2.89 -0.82 0.86
C LEU A 77 -2.55 -1.32 -0.54
N ASN A 78 -2.11 -0.43 -1.44
CA ASN A 78 -1.65 -0.81 -2.76
C ASN A 78 -0.35 -1.61 -2.72
N ILE A 79 0.64 -1.20 -1.91
CA ILE A 79 1.87 -1.98 -1.69
C ILE A 79 1.52 -3.40 -1.20
N LEU A 80 0.64 -3.52 -0.22
CA LEU A 80 0.17 -4.82 0.28
C LEU A 80 -0.56 -5.62 -0.78
N ALA A 81 -1.40 -4.98 -1.60
CA ALA A 81 -2.07 -5.64 -2.71
C ALA A 81 -1.07 -6.24 -3.71
N ARG A 82 -0.03 -5.49 -4.09
CA ARG A 82 1.04 -5.98 -4.97
C ARG A 82 1.83 -7.14 -4.37
N GLN A 83 2.04 -7.14 -3.05
CA GLN A 83 2.71 -8.26 -2.37
C GLN A 83 1.87 -9.54 -2.34
N ARG A 84 0.54 -9.42 -2.37
CA ARG A 84 -0.39 -10.56 -2.46
C ARG A 84 -0.55 -11.09 -3.87
N GLU A 85 -0.29 -10.27 -4.88
CA GLU A 85 -0.41 -10.70 -6.26
C GLU A 85 0.50 -11.90 -6.47
N PRO A 86 -0.07 -13.06 -6.88
CA PRO A 86 0.75 -14.22 -7.17
C PRO A 86 1.71 -13.83 -8.29
N THR A 87 2.98 -14.22 -8.17
CA THR A 87 3.95 -14.07 -9.25
C THR A 87 3.29 -14.59 -10.52
N ALA A 88 3.09 -13.68 -11.48
CA ALA A 88 2.47 -14.05 -12.74
C ALA A 88 3.19 -15.30 -13.24
N PRO A 89 2.45 -16.38 -13.58
CA PRO A 89 3.10 -17.57 -14.10
C PRO A 89 3.99 -17.11 -15.23
N VAL A 90 5.26 -17.51 -15.20
CA VAL A 90 6.19 -17.26 -16.31
C VAL A 90 5.56 -17.93 -17.51
N THR A 91 4.78 -17.14 -18.22
CA THR A 91 4.08 -17.59 -19.39
C THR A 91 5.18 -17.57 -20.42
N ILE A 92 5.89 -18.69 -20.53
CA ILE A 92 6.73 -19.03 -21.67
C ILE A 92 5.76 -19.24 -22.85
N MET A 93 5.00 -18.20 -23.18
CA MET A 93 4.47 -18.00 -24.51
C MET A 93 5.55 -17.24 -25.23
N THR A 94 6.44 -17.98 -25.87
CA THR A 94 7.09 -17.50 -27.08
C THR A 94 5.98 -16.86 -27.91
N THR A 95 5.95 -15.53 -27.97
CA THR A 95 4.86 -14.80 -28.64
C THR A 95 4.72 -15.42 -30.03
N PRO A 96 3.55 -16.00 -30.38
CA PRO A 96 3.36 -16.65 -31.67
C PRO A 96 3.82 -15.69 -32.75
N GLN A 97 4.56 -16.16 -33.75
CA GLN A 97 5.10 -15.29 -34.79
C GLN A 97 4.01 -14.49 -35.51
N ALA A 98 2.78 -15.02 -35.55
CA ALA A 98 1.58 -14.35 -36.06
C ALA A 98 1.14 -13.11 -35.25
N LEU A 99 1.54 -12.98 -33.98
CA LEU A 99 1.23 -11.85 -33.09
C LEU A 99 2.37 -10.82 -33.03
N ARG A 100 3.40 -10.93 -33.89
CA ARG A 100 4.40 -9.86 -34.02
C ARG A 100 3.75 -8.61 -34.62
N LEU A 101 3.80 -7.51 -33.87
CA LEU A 101 3.34 -6.22 -34.34
C LEU A 101 4.16 -5.81 -35.56
N ARG A 102 3.49 -5.39 -36.64
CA ARG A 102 4.16 -4.79 -37.80
C ARG A 102 4.67 -3.38 -37.51
N SER A 103 4.02 -2.68 -36.59
CA SER A 103 4.38 -1.35 -36.13
C SER A 103 4.37 -1.37 -34.62
N GLU A 104 5.54 -1.23 -34.01
CA GLU A 104 5.64 -1.13 -32.57
C GLU A 104 5.20 0.27 -32.11
N PRO A 105 4.49 0.37 -30.97
CA PRO A 105 4.14 1.67 -30.42
C PRO A 105 5.43 2.38 -29.98
N VAL A 106 5.67 3.56 -30.53
CA VAL A 106 6.72 4.47 -30.07
C VAL A 106 6.13 5.37 -28.99
N ALA A 107 6.76 5.39 -27.82
CA ALA A 107 6.42 6.35 -26.77
C ALA A 107 6.90 7.75 -27.18
N ASP A 108 6.06 8.48 -27.89
CA ASP A 108 6.33 9.86 -28.33
C ASP A 108 5.56 10.86 -27.47
N CYS A 109 6.19 11.32 -26.39
CA CYS A 109 5.65 12.35 -25.50
C CYS A 109 5.54 13.73 -26.19
N ALA A 110 6.31 14.00 -27.25
CA ALA A 110 6.29 15.29 -27.94
C ALA A 110 4.94 15.55 -28.64
N ARG A 111 4.28 14.49 -29.08
CA ARG A 111 2.91 14.53 -29.62
C ARG A 111 1.88 15.04 -28.60
N TYR A 112 2.10 14.74 -27.32
CA TYR A 112 1.24 15.24 -26.25
C TYR A 112 1.59 16.70 -25.91
N ASP A 113 2.88 17.03 -25.85
CA ASP A 113 3.35 18.38 -25.54
C ASP A 113 2.89 19.43 -26.57
N SER A 114 2.80 19.06 -27.85
CA SER A 114 2.30 19.94 -28.90
C SER A 114 0.82 20.29 -28.72
N LEU A 115 -0.01 19.32 -28.33
CA LEU A 115 -1.43 19.52 -28.01
C LEU A 115 -1.59 20.37 -26.75
N ARG A 116 -0.74 20.17 -25.73
CA ARG A 116 -0.78 20.94 -24.49
C ARG A 116 -0.44 22.42 -24.70
N ARG A 117 0.40 22.74 -25.69
CA ARG A 117 0.79 24.13 -26.02
C ARG A 117 -0.21 24.86 -26.92
N ALA A 118 -1.17 24.15 -27.50
CA ALA A 118 -2.17 24.72 -28.40
C ALA A 118 -3.42 25.26 -27.70
N ILE A 119 -3.46 25.20 -26.35
CA ILE A 119 -4.49 25.75 -25.46
C ILE A 119 -3.82 26.87 -24.65
#